data_AF-A0A379XTN5-F1
#
_entry.id   AF-A0A379XTN5-F1
#
_cell.length_a   1.000
_cell.length_b   1.000
_cell.length_c   1.000
_cell.angle_alpha   90.00
_cell.angle_beta   90.00
_cell.angle_gamma   90.00
#
_symmetry.space_group_name_H-M   'P 1'
#
loop_
_entity.id
_entity.type
_entity.pdbx_description
1 polymer ?
#
loop_
_entity_poly.entity_id
_entity_poly.type
_entity_poly.pdbx_seq_one_letter_code
_entity_poly.pdbx_strand_id
1 'polypeptide(L)'
;MAYVVYQWYFVSKDIELSYTMYFLAGFMVATINKEVKLHDSLSSIVLFVAVMLIGNAYNVITPLLMMIVFYTLKCGCTYFGILTCKPIKLLGACSFSIYLIHGIPQAVSKHYFYDDGYMIWKLISIIAIGVIAPVMYKYIEKPTMNTKLFYYNPTKH
;
A
#
# COMPACT_ATOMS: atom_id res chain seq x y z
N MET A 1 -0.41 -33.78 8.56
CA MET A 1 0.88 -33.04 8.60
C MET A 1 1.47 -32.85 7.21
N ALA A 2 1.78 -33.89 6.43
CA ALA A 2 2.37 -33.74 5.08
C ALA A 2 1.53 -32.89 4.10
N TYR A 3 0.20 -33.04 4.10
CA TYR A 3 -0.71 -32.21 3.27
C TYR A 3 -0.67 -30.72 3.66
N VAL A 4 -0.56 -30.42 4.95
CA VAL A 4 -0.49 -29.04 5.47
C VAL A 4 0.86 -28.42 5.10
N VAL A 5 1.95 -29.17 5.20
CA VAL A 5 3.30 -28.72 4.77
C VAL A 5 3.35 -28.50 3.25
N TYR A 6 2.71 -29.38 2.47
CA TYR A 6 2.61 -29.25 1.02
C TYR A 6 1.79 -28.02 0.60
N GLN A 7 0.63 -27.78 1.21
CA GLN A 7 -0.15 -26.57 0.98
C GLN A 7 0.63 -25.32 1.41
N TRP A 8 1.30 -25.34 2.56
CA TRP A 8 2.07 -24.21 3.05
C TRP A 8 3.24 -23.87 2.11
N TYR A 9 3.90 -24.88 1.53
CA TYR A 9 4.96 -24.69 0.55
C TYR A 9 4.48 -24.05 -0.76
N PHE A 10 3.35 -24.51 -1.31
CA PHE A 10 2.76 -23.92 -2.52
C PHE A 10 2.21 -22.50 -2.27
N VAL A 11 1.49 -22.30 -1.16
CA VAL A 11 1.00 -20.96 -0.76
C VAL A 11 2.16 -19.99 -0.56
N SER A 12 3.27 -20.43 0.04
CA SER A 12 4.46 -19.59 0.21
C SER A 12 5.08 -19.19 -1.14
N LYS A 13 5.13 -20.11 -2.11
CA LYS A 13 5.59 -19.79 -3.47
C LYS A 13 4.69 -18.79 -4.19
N ASP A 14 3.36 -18.91 -4.06
CA ASP A 14 2.42 -17.98 -4.69
C ASP A 14 2.54 -16.56 -4.11
N ILE A 15 2.82 -16.47 -2.80
CA ILE A 15 3.08 -15.20 -2.10
C ILE A 15 4.38 -14.55 -2.63
N GLU A 16 5.48 -15.31 -2.71
CA GLU A 16 6.77 -14.83 -3.23
C GLU A 16 6.67 -14.37 -4.70
N LEU A 17 5.97 -15.15 -5.52
CA LEU A 17 5.71 -14.81 -6.92
C LEU A 17 4.93 -13.51 -7.03
N SER A 18 3.89 -13.34 -6.21
CA SER A 18 3.07 -12.12 -6.19
C SER A 18 3.89 -10.87 -5.88
N TYR A 19 4.82 -10.92 -4.92
CA TYR A 19 5.71 -9.79 -4.63
C TYR A 19 6.57 -9.39 -5.83
N THR A 20 7.17 -10.38 -6.48
CA THR A 20 7.98 -10.15 -7.68
C THR A 20 7.14 -9.56 -8.80
N MET A 21 5.91 -10.04 -8.97
CA MET A 21 4.98 -9.53 -9.97
C MET A 21 4.53 -8.09 -9.69
N TYR A 22 4.28 -7.70 -8.44
CA TYR A 22 3.98 -6.30 -8.10
C TYR A 22 5.14 -5.38 -8.48
N PHE A 23 6.37 -5.79 -8.19
CA PHE A 23 7.57 -5.03 -8.56
C PHE A 23 7.69 -4.89 -10.08
N LEU A 24 7.55 -6.00 -10.82
CA LEU A 24 7.64 -6.00 -12.28
C LEU A 24 6.50 -5.22 -12.94
N ALA A 25 5.26 -5.33 -12.45
CA ALA A 25 4.12 -4.57 -12.94
C ALA A 25 4.34 -3.05 -12.76
N GLY A 26 4.81 -2.62 -11.60
CA GLY A 26 5.15 -1.22 -11.35
C GLY A 26 6.29 -0.74 -12.26
N PHE A 27 7.34 -1.55 -12.41
CA PHE A 27 8.46 -1.24 -13.31
C PHE A 27 8.01 -1.11 -14.77
N MET A 28 7.18 -2.03 -15.26
CA MET A 28 6.64 -1.99 -16.62
C MET A 28 5.76 -0.76 -16.84
N VAL A 29 4.90 -0.41 -15.89
CA VAL A 29 4.11 0.83 -15.98
C VAL A 29 5.02 2.06 -16.04
N ALA A 30 6.10 2.08 -15.27
CA ALA A 30 7.05 3.18 -15.25
C ALA A 30 7.78 3.36 -16.60
N THR A 31 8.08 2.28 -17.34
CA THR A 31 8.80 2.34 -18.63
C THR A 31 7.91 2.68 -19.84
N ILE A 32 6.58 2.58 -19.73
CA ILE A 32 5.67 2.95 -20.83
C ILE A 32 5.70 4.46 -21.07
N ASN A 33 6.28 4.92 -22.18
CA ASN A 33 6.38 6.36 -22.48
C ASN A 33 5.08 6.99 -23.00
N LYS A 34 4.09 6.17 -23.39
CA LYS A 34 2.83 6.66 -23.92
C LYS A 34 1.85 6.93 -22.77
N GLU A 35 1.40 8.16 -22.66
CA GLU A 35 0.42 8.57 -21.66
C GLU A 35 -0.93 8.84 -22.34
N VAL A 36 -1.89 7.95 -22.14
CA VAL A 36 -3.27 8.15 -22.61
C VAL A 36 -4.14 8.37 -21.40
N LYS A 37 -4.54 9.62 -21.19
CA LYS A 37 -5.43 9.97 -20.09
C LYS A 37 -6.85 9.52 -20.40
N LEU A 38 -7.38 8.63 -19.56
CA LEU A 38 -8.79 8.24 -19.58
C LEU A 38 -9.65 9.33 -18.94
N HIS A 39 -10.93 9.37 -19.31
CA HIS A 39 -11.91 10.20 -18.60
C HIS A 39 -12.03 9.72 -17.14
N ASP A 40 -12.15 10.64 -16.19
CA ASP A 40 -12.12 10.30 -14.76
C ASP A 40 -13.23 9.31 -14.35
N SER A 41 -14.40 9.36 -15.00
CA SER A 41 -15.48 8.38 -14.75
C SER A 41 -15.09 6.96 -15.16
N LEU A 42 -14.49 6.78 -16.34
CA LEU A 42 -14.03 5.49 -16.83
C LEU A 42 -12.90 4.95 -15.96
N SER A 43 -11.94 5.81 -15.59
CA SER A 43 -10.85 5.41 -14.69
C SER A 43 -11.38 4.93 -13.33
N SER A 44 -12.44 5.55 -12.81
CA SER A 44 -13.06 5.18 -11.53
C SER A 44 -13.82 3.85 -11.63
N ILE A 45 -14.48 3.60 -12.75
CA ILE A 45 -15.11 2.30 -13.03
C ILE A 45 -14.03 1.21 -13.09
N VAL A 46 -12.91 1.47 -13.77
CA VAL A 46 -11.77 0.54 -13.84
C VAL A 46 -11.23 0.25 -12.44
N LEU A 47 -11.03 1.28 -11.60
CA LEU A 47 -10.60 1.10 -10.22
C LEU A 47 -11.61 0.27 -9.42
N PHE A 48 -12.91 0.57 -9.53
CA PHE A 48 -13.96 -0.14 -8.81
C PHE A 48 -14.02 -1.62 -9.20
N VAL A 49 -13.99 -1.92 -10.50
CA VAL A 49 -13.96 -3.29 -11.02
C VAL A 49 -12.70 -4.00 -10.56
N ALA A 50 -11.54 -3.34 -10.62
CA ALA A 50 -10.29 -3.92 -10.12
C ALA A 50 -10.42 -4.31 -8.64
N VAL A 51 -10.91 -3.41 -7.78
CA VAL A 51 -11.11 -3.70 -6.34
C VAL A 51 -12.08 -4.86 -6.10
N MET A 52 -13.19 -4.93 -6.84
CA MET A 52 -14.17 -6.02 -6.69
C MET A 52 -13.63 -7.39 -7.10
N LEU A 53 -12.69 -7.44 -8.06
CA LEU A 53 -12.07 -8.68 -8.51
C LEU A 53 -10.93 -9.15 -7.59
N ILE A 54 -10.48 -8.31 -6.66
CA ILE A 54 -9.39 -8.64 -5.75
C ILE A 54 -9.94 -9.36 -4.53
N GLY A 55 -9.84 -10.70 -4.57
CA GLY A 55 -10.18 -11.54 -3.42
C GLY A 55 -9.04 -11.68 -2.41
N ASN A 56 -7.80 -11.81 -2.89
CA ASN A 56 -6.61 -11.99 -2.05
C ASN A 56 -5.45 -11.11 -2.57
N ALA A 57 -4.80 -10.37 -1.67
CA ALA A 57 -3.69 -9.49 -2.00
C ALA A 57 -2.46 -10.24 -2.54
N TYR A 58 -2.29 -11.51 -2.15
CA TYR A 58 -1.15 -12.36 -2.52
C TYR A 58 -1.47 -13.35 -3.65
N ASN A 59 -2.45 -13.03 -4.49
CA ASN A 59 -2.76 -13.79 -5.69
C ASN A 59 -2.03 -13.17 -6.89
N VAL A 60 -1.51 -14.02 -7.77
CA VAL A 60 -0.87 -13.72 -9.07
C VAL A 60 -1.74 -12.81 -9.96
N ILE A 61 -3.07 -12.90 -9.86
CA ILE A 61 -4.01 -12.07 -10.63
C ILE A 61 -4.03 -10.62 -10.14
N THR A 62 -3.80 -10.39 -8.85
CA THR A 62 -3.91 -9.06 -8.23
C THR A 62 -2.87 -8.07 -8.77
N PRO A 63 -1.58 -8.41 -8.92
CA PRO A 63 -0.59 -7.57 -9.60
C PRO A 63 -0.97 -7.15 -11.02
N LEU A 64 -1.59 -8.05 -11.80
CA LEU A 64 -2.03 -7.76 -13.18
C LEU A 64 -3.16 -6.72 -13.20
N LEU A 65 -4.13 -6.85 -12.30
CA LEU A 65 -5.19 -5.85 -12.12
C LEU A 65 -4.60 -4.52 -11.64
N MET A 66 -3.67 -4.56 -10.69
CA MET A 66 -3.01 -3.38 -10.15
C MET A 66 -2.12 -2.68 -11.19
N MET A 67 -1.56 -3.40 -12.15
CA MET A 67 -0.84 -2.80 -13.28
C MET A 67 -1.73 -1.83 -14.06
N ILE A 68 -2.99 -2.20 -14.33
CA ILE A 68 -3.95 -1.34 -15.03
C ILE A 68 -4.24 -0.09 -14.19
N VAL A 69 -4.48 -0.27 -12.89
CA VAL A 69 -4.71 0.83 -11.94
C VAL A 69 -3.50 1.77 -11.91
N PHE A 70 -2.29 1.25 -11.73
CA PHE A 70 -1.04 2.02 -11.74
C PHE A 70 -0.83 2.78 -13.05
N TYR A 71 -1.17 2.19 -14.20
CA TYR A 71 -1.11 2.89 -15.48
C TYR A 71 -2.06 4.08 -15.52
N THR A 72 -3.31 3.92 -15.07
CA THR A 72 -4.26 5.05 -15.02
C THR A 72 -3.82 6.16 -14.05
N LEU A 73 -3.18 5.80 -12.93
CA LEU A 73 -2.54 6.76 -12.01
C LEU A 73 -1.39 7.52 -12.68
N LYS A 74 -0.52 6.80 -13.41
CA LYS A 74 0.58 7.39 -14.17
C LYS A 74 0.08 8.41 -15.18
N CYS A 75 -1.01 8.11 -15.90
CA CYS A 75 -1.63 9.03 -16.85
C CYS A 75 -2.36 10.23 -16.20
N GLY A 76 -2.27 10.40 -14.87
CA GLY A 76 -2.83 11.54 -14.16
C GLY A 76 -4.35 11.49 -13.93
N CYS A 77 -4.93 10.29 -13.90
CA CYS A 77 -6.35 10.12 -13.52
C CYS A 77 -6.51 10.36 -12.01
N THR A 78 -7.57 11.05 -11.61
CA THR A 78 -7.78 11.45 -10.20
C THR A 78 -8.89 10.67 -9.49
N TYR A 79 -9.57 9.77 -10.22
CA TYR A 79 -10.73 8.99 -9.79
C TYR A 79 -11.79 9.85 -9.09
N PHE A 80 -12.41 10.79 -9.82
CA PHE A 80 -13.33 11.79 -9.25
C PHE A 80 -12.73 12.64 -8.11
N GLY A 81 -11.43 12.91 -8.16
CA GLY A 81 -10.74 13.67 -7.12
C GLY A 81 -10.55 12.92 -5.80
N ILE A 82 -10.85 11.62 -5.71
CA ILE A 82 -10.58 10.81 -4.51
C ILE A 82 -9.10 10.91 -4.13
N LEU A 83 -8.19 10.84 -5.11
CA LEU A 83 -6.76 10.98 -4.89
C LEU A 83 -6.32 12.42 -4.58
N THR A 84 -7.15 13.42 -4.88
CA THR A 84 -6.81 14.83 -4.62
C THR A 84 -7.21 15.28 -3.21
N CYS A 85 -8.10 14.54 -2.55
CA CYS A 85 -8.55 14.76 -1.18
C CYS A 85 -7.39 14.73 -0.16
N LYS A 86 -7.34 15.76 0.70
CA LYS A 86 -6.37 15.87 1.80
C LYS A 86 -6.23 14.61 2.68
N PRO A 87 -7.32 13.97 3.17
CA PRO A 87 -7.18 12.79 4.04
C PRO A 87 -6.54 11.59 3.31
N ILE A 88 -6.85 11.39 2.03
CA ILE A 88 -6.30 10.28 1.23
C ILE A 88 -4.83 10.54 0.90
N LYS A 89 -4.46 11.80 0.59
CA LYS A 89 -3.05 12.18 0.45
C LYS A 89 -2.27 11.96 1.74
N LEU A 90 -2.83 12.31 2.89
CA LEU A 90 -2.19 12.07 4.19
C LEU A 90 -2.04 10.57 4.46
N LEU A 91 -3.06 9.78 4.18
CA LEU A 91 -3.01 8.32 4.32
C LEU A 91 -1.93 7.69 3.43
N GLY A 92 -1.85 8.13 2.17
CA GLY A 92 -0.79 7.72 1.24
C GLY A 92 0.60 8.11 1.73
N ALA A 93 0.76 9.34 2.23
CA ALA A 93 2.03 9.81 2.79
C ALA A 93 2.44 9.02 4.03
N CYS A 94 1.49 8.59 4.87
CA CYS A 94 1.76 7.78 6.06
C CYS A 94 1.83 6.27 5.77
N SER A 95 1.66 5.82 4.53
CA SER A 95 1.53 4.40 4.18
C SER A 95 2.76 3.57 4.60
N PHE A 96 3.96 4.11 4.39
CA PHE A 96 5.20 3.48 4.84
C PHE A 96 5.27 3.39 6.36
N SER A 97 4.93 4.49 7.05
CA SER A 97 4.85 4.53 8.50
C SER A 97 3.85 3.49 9.05
N ILE A 98 2.65 3.38 8.46
CA ILE A 98 1.65 2.36 8.80
C ILE A 98 2.24 0.96 8.62
N TYR A 99 2.87 0.67 7.48
CA TYR A 99 3.46 -0.62 7.19
C TYR A 99 4.52 -1.04 8.23
N LEU A 100 5.36 -0.11 8.69
CA LEU A 100 6.37 -0.45 9.70
C LEU A 100 5.76 -0.75 11.07
N ILE A 101 4.78 0.05 11.52
CA ILE A 101 4.33 -0.04 12.92
C ILE A 101 3.15 -0.97 13.12
N HIS A 102 2.33 -1.27 12.09
CA HIS A 102 1.01 -1.87 12.29
C HIS A 102 1.03 -3.17 13.11
N GLY A 103 2.11 -3.96 13.03
CA GLY A 103 2.28 -5.17 13.83
C GLY A 103 2.32 -4.92 15.34
N ILE A 104 2.85 -3.79 15.81
CA ILE A 104 2.97 -3.48 17.25
C ILE A 104 1.58 -3.19 17.85
N PRO A 105 0.77 -2.23 17.36
CA PRO A 105 -0.58 -2.03 17.86
C PRO A 105 -1.45 -3.28 17.73
N GLN A 106 -1.28 -4.07 16.66
CA GLN A 106 -2.02 -5.33 16.50
C GLN A 106 -1.65 -6.34 17.58
N ALA A 107 -0.37 -6.54 17.86
CA ALA A 107 0.10 -7.47 18.89
C ALA A 107 -0.33 -7.03 20.29
N VAL A 108 -0.16 -5.76 20.62
CA VAL A 108 -0.57 -5.19 21.92
C VAL A 108 -2.08 -5.28 22.08
N SER A 109 -2.86 -4.82 21.09
CA SER A 109 -4.33 -4.86 21.20
C SER A 109 -4.84 -6.28 21.31
N LYS A 110 -4.26 -7.22 20.57
CA LYS A 110 -4.59 -8.64 20.67
C LYS A 110 -4.19 -9.22 22.03
N HIS A 111 -3.07 -8.81 22.62
CA HIS A 111 -2.69 -9.35 23.93
C HIS A 111 -3.69 -8.96 25.04
N TYR A 112 -4.18 -7.71 25.02
CA TYR A 112 -5.04 -7.19 26.09
C TYR A 112 -6.54 -7.36 25.85
N PHE A 113 -7.00 -7.27 24.59
CA PHE A 113 -8.43 -7.16 24.26
C PHE A 113 -8.96 -8.32 23.42
N TYR A 114 -8.22 -9.44 23.35
CA TYR A 114 -8.67 -10.60 22.56
C TYR A 114 -9.91 -11.26 23.15
N ASP A 115 -9.97 -11.36 24.47
CA ASP A 115 -11.08 -12.01 25.17
C ASP A 115 -12.33 -11.14 25.26
N ASP A 116 -12.19 -9.82 25.09
CA ASP A 116 -13.31 -8.86 25.13
C ASP A 116 -14.19 -8.89 23.87
N GLY A 117 -13.77 -9.64 22.84
CA GLY A 117 -14.56 -9.89 21.64
C GLY A 117 -13.75 -9.70 20.35
N TYR A 118 -14.09 -10.51 19.35
CA TYR A 118 -13.32 -10.63 18.10
C TYR A 118 -13.08 -9.31 17.34
N MET A 119 -13.95 -8.31 17.51
CA MET A 119 -13.84 -7.02 16.83
C MET A 119 -13.17 -5.93 17.68
N ILE A 120 -13.14 -6.06 19.00
CA ILE A 120 -12.70 -4.97 19.90
C ILE A 120 -11.19 -4.71 19.71
N TRP A 121 -10.37 -5.76 19.80
CA TRP A 121 -8.92 -5.63 19.61
C TRP A 121 -8.56 -5.10 18.21
N LYS A 122 -9.36 -5.43 17.18
CA LYS A 122 -9.14 -4.93 15.81
C LYS A 122 -9.42 -3.43 15.69
N LEU A 123 -10.54 -2.98 16.26
CA LEU A 123 -10.90 -1.56 16.25
C LEU A 123 -9.87 -0.73 17.03
N ILE A 124 -9.47 -1.18 18.22
CA ILE A 124 -8.44 -0.53 19.03
C ILE A 124 -7.13 -0.46 18.25
N SER A 125 -6.73 -1.56 17.61
CA SER A 125 -5.52 -1.58 16.78
C SER A 125 -5.58 -0.60 15.62
N ILE A 126 -6.71 -0.50 14.90
CA ILE A 126 -6.86 0.44 13.77
C ILE A 126 -6.78 1.89 14.27
N ILE A 127 -7.44 2.21 15.37
CA ILE A 127 -7.40 3.54 15.98
C ILE A 127 -5.96 3.89 16.39
N ALA A 128 -5.27 2.97 17.08
CA ALA A 128 -3.88 3.18 17.50
C ALA A 128 -2.95 3.39 16.30
N ILE A 129 -3.08 2.59 15.22
CA ILE A 129 -2.32 2.78 13.97
C ILE A 129 -2.62 4.16 13.36
N GLY A 130 -3.89 4.55 13.31
CA GLY A 130 -4.34 5.83 12.77
C GLY A 130 -3.80 7.05 13.51
N VAL A 131 -3.41 6.91 14.79
CA VAL A 131 -2.79 7.98 15.58
C VAL A 131 -1.27 7.92 15.50
N ILE A 132 -0.67 6.74 15.69
CA ILE A 132 0.79 6.60 15.80
C ILE A 132 1.45 6.80 14.44
N ALA A 133 0.87 6.31 13.35
CA ALA A 133 1.50 6.42 12.02
C ALA A 133 1.65 7.86 11.53
N PRO A 134 0.65 8.76 11.64
CA PRO A 134 0.84 10.17 11.29
C PRO A 134 1.87 10.89 12.17
N VAL A 135 1.96 10.54 13.45
CA VAL A 135 2.99 11.08 14.36
C VAL A 135 4.38 10.64 13.91
N MET A 136 4.56 9.35 13.63
CA MET A 136 5.83 8.82 13.12
C MET A 136 6.20 9.43 11.77
N TYR A 137 5.23 9.57 10.86
CA TYR A 137 5.45 10.25 9.58
C TYR A 137 5.92 11.69 9.78
N LYS A 138 5.24 12.46 10.64
CA LYS A 138 5.53 13.88 10.86
C LYS A 138 6.91 14.12 11.49
N TYR A 139 7.31 13.30 12.45
CA TYR A 139 8.50 13.55 13.27
C TYR A 139 9.72 12.72 12.89
N ILE A 140 9.57 11.58 12.22
CA ILE A 140 10.67 10.68 11.87
C ILE A 140 10.85 10.62 10.36
N GLU A 141 9.79 10.26 9.62
CA GLU A 141 9.90 10.02 8.18
C GLU A 141 10.14 11.31 7.39
N LYS A 142 9.27 12.32 7.59
CA LYS A 142 9.32 13.59 6.84
C LYS A 142 10.64 14.34 7.04
N PRO A 143 11.19 14.49 8.27
CA PRO A 143 12.50 15.11 8.44
C PRO A 143 13.60 14.34 7.71
N THR A 144 13.63 13.01 7.85
CA THR A 144 14.65 12.13 7.24
C THR A 144 14.65 12.18 5.72
N MET A 145 13.46 12.26 5.10
CA MET A 145 13.33 12.44 3.66
C MET A 145 13.89 13.79 3.19
N ASN A 146 13.68 14.84 3.97
CA ASN A 146 14.16 16.19 3.64
C ASN A 146 15.66 16.39 3.95
N THR A 147 16.29 15.57 4.81
CA THR A 147 17.70 15.73 5.18
C THR A 147 18.66 15.49 4.01
N LYS A 148 18.28 14.70 3.00
CA LYS A 148 19.13 14.43 1.81
C LYS A 148 19.32 15.66 0.91
N LEU A 149 18.48 16.69 1.02
CA LEU A 149 18.65 17.96 0.30
C LEU A 149 19.73 18.87 0.91
N PHE A 150 20.14 18.64 2.16
CA PHE A 150 21.15 19.46 2.84
C PHE A 150 22.59 18.95 2.69
N TYR A 151 22.80 17.76 2.13
CA TYR A 151 24.13 17.18 1.91
C TYR A 151 24.63 17.24 0.46
N TYR A 152 23.84 17.74 -0.50
CA TYR A 152 24.38 18.13 -1.80
C TYR A 152 24.83 19.58 -1.74
N ASN A 153 26.09 19.78 -1.37
CA ASN A 153 26.79 21.04 -1.56
C ASN A 153 27.51 20.99 -2.93
N PRO A 154 27.00 21.63 -4.00
CA PRO A 154 27.70 21.70 -5.28
C PRO A 154 28.93 22.62 -5.25
N THR A 155 29.34 23.14 -4.08
CA THR A 155 30.52 24.01 -3.96
C THR A 155 31.68 23.31 -3.26
N LYS A 156 32.35 22.42 -3.99
CA LYS A 156 33.80 22.21 -3.86
C LYS A 156 34.41 22.02 -5.26
N HIS A 157 34.84 23.17 -5.79
CA HIS A 157 35.81 23.46 -6.86
C HIS A 157 35.72 22.70 -8.19
#